data_AF-A0A6A0A3K6-F1
#
_entry.id   AF-A0A6A0A3K6-F1
#
_cell.length_a   1.000
_cell.length_b   1.000
_cell.length_c   1.000
_cell.angle_alpha   90.00
_cell.angle_beta   90.00
_cell.angle_gamma   90.00
#
_symmetry.space_group_name_H-M   'P 1'
#
loop_
_entity.id
_entity.type
_entity.pdbx_description
1 polymer ?
#
loop_
_entity_poly.entity_id
_entity_poly.type
_entity_poly.pdbx_seq_one_letter_code
_entity_poly.pdbx_strand_id
1 'polypeptide(L)'
;MEVAGPQLNLMRCYMELAPWRQAVGNGRQALGDARTARALDPKYPKAWYREGAAHQLLQDWEEAAATFYEGFSLFPANKEFEVAFKQAMEEGRKAHQAAKAAAATAAGNDS
;
A
#
# COMPACT_ATOMS: atom_id res chain seq x y z
N MET A 1 28.59 -7.23 25.16
CA MET A 1 28.44 -7.24 23.68
C MET A 1 26.96 -7.44 23.38
N GLU A 2 26.18 -6.37 23.23
CA GLU A 2 24.84 -6.47 22.63
C GLU A 2 24.64 -5.22 21.79
N VAL A 3 24.86 -5.37 20.49
CA VAL A 3 24.62 -4.35 19.47
C VAL A 3 23.12 -4.20 19.24
N ALA A 4 22.40 -3.67 20.22
CA ALA A 4 21.02 -3.23 20.06
C ALA A 4 21.03 -1.89 19.31
N GLY A 5 21.10 -1.97 17.98
CA GLY A 5 21.18 -0.79 17.11
C GLY A 5 19.99 0.16 17.32
N PRO A 6 20.21 1.50 17.23
CA PRO A 6 19.18 2.53 17.43
C PRO A 6 17.97 2.45 16.48
N GLN A 7 18.03 1.58 15.46
CA GLN A 7 16.96 1.36 14.48
C GLN A 7 15.77 0.57 15.04
N LEU A 8 16.00 -0.34 16.01
CA LEU A 8 14.91 -1.17 16.56
C LEU A 8 13.97 -0.37 17.49
N ASN A 9 14.49 0.66 18.16
CA ASN A 9 13.72 1.45 19.12
C ASN A 9 12.84 2.52 18.45
N LEU A 10 13.30 3.10 17.34
CA LEU A 10 12.52 4.05 16.54
C LEU A 10 11.33 3.36 15.86
N MET A 11 11.53 2.18 15.26
CA MET A 11 10.46 1.43 14.61
C MET A 11 9.41 0.90 15.60
N ARG A 12 9.81 0.61 16.84
CA ARG A 12 8.90 0.22 17.92
C ARG A 12 7.98 1.38 18.35
N CYS A 13 8.49 2.62 18.38
CA CYS A 13 7.67 3.81 18.59
C CYS A 13 6.65 4.05 17.47
N TYR A 14 7.01 3.83 16.20
CA TYR A 14 6.07 3.93 15.07
C TYR A 14 5.04 2.80 15.00
N MET A 15 5.29 1.65 15.65
CA MET A 15 4.34 0.53 15.74
C MET A 15 3.46 0.56 17.00
N GLU A 16 3.94 1.10 18.12
CA GLU A 16 3.17 1.13 19.39
C GLU A 16 2.33 2.41 19.58
N LEU A 17 2.58 3.49 18.82
CA LEU A 17 1.85 4.77 19.02
C LEU A 17 0.82 5.14 17.94
N ALA A 18 0.65 4.37 16.87
CA ALA A 18 -0.36 4.70 15.87
C ALA A 18 -1.41 3.59 15.74
N PRO A 19 -2.69 3.86 16.04
CA PRO A 19 -3.78 3.11 15.45
C PRO A 19 -3.83 3.48 13.95
N TRP A 20 -2.84 3.06 13.16
CA TRP A 20 -2.85 3.24 11.70
C TRP A 20 -4.10 2.60 11.10
N ARG A 21 -4.65 1.55 11.74
CA ARG A 21 -5.96 0.96 11.44
C ARG A 21 -7.13 1.95 11.53
N GLN A 22 -7.06 2.98 12.37
CA GLN A 22 -8.07 4.06 12.42
C GLN A 22 -7.78 5.16 11.39
N ALA A 23 -6.51 5.39 11.04
CA ALA A 23 -6.13 6.29 9.95
C ALA A 23 -6.43 5.75 8.54
N VAL A 24 -6.83 4.48 8.41
CA VAL A 24 -7.34 3.85 7.17
C VAL A 24 -8.53 4.63 6.57
N GLY A 25 -9.21 5.50 7.34
CA GLY A 25 -10.22 6.42 6.82
C GLY A 25 -9.69 7.59 5.98
N ASN A 26 -8.39 7.93 6.09
CA ASN A 26 -7.72 9.00 5.32
C ASN A 26 -6.51 8.41 4.58
N GLY A 27 -6.74 7.73 3.45
CA GLY A 27 -5.67 7.11 2.64
C GLY A 27 -4.48 8.03 2.34
N ARG A 28 -4.72 9.35 2.25
CA ARG A 28 -3.67 10.36 2.01
C ARG A 28 -2.74 10.60 3.20
N GLN A 29 -3.26 10.53 4.43
CA GLN A 29 -2.43 10.62 5.64
C GLN A 29 -1.63 9.33 5.82
N ALA A 30 -2.27 8.17 5.61
CA ALA A 30 -1.61 6.87 5.64
C ALA A 30 -0.45 6.79 4.63
N LEU A 31 -0.61 7.39 3.45
CA LEU A 31 0.45 7.47 2.45
C LEU A 31 1.64 8.31 2.95
N GLY A 32 1.38 9.46 3.57
CA GLY A 32 2.44 10.31 4.15
C GLY A 32 3.24 9.61 5.23
N ASP A 33 2.55 8.90 6.13
CA ASP A 33 3.18 8.12 7.19
C ASP A 33 4.00 6.96 6.62
N ALA A 34 3.47 6.25 5.62
CA ALA A 34 4.17 5.14 4.97
C ALA A 34 5.42 5.60 4.22
N ARG A 35 5.36 6.73 3.48
CA ARG A 35 6.52 7.32 2.80
C ARG A 35 7.59 7.78 3.79
N THR A 36 7.18 8.33 4.93
CA THR A 36 8.12 8.70 6.00
C THR A 36 8.80 7.45 6.57
N ALA A 37 8.03 6.39 6.83
CA ALA A 37 8.60 5.12 7.29
C ALA A 37 9.57 4.51 6.27
N ARG A 38 9.28 4.59 4.96
CA ARG A 38 10.19 4.15 3.89
C ARG A 38 11.45 5.01 3.82
N ALA A 39 11.35 6.32 4.04
CA ALA A 39 12.50 7.21 4.06
C ALA A 39 13.41 6.97 5.28
N LEU A 40 12.81 6.59 6.41
CA LEU A 40 13.54 6.25 7.64
C LEU A 40 14.23 4.88 7.55
N ASP A 41 13.52 3.89 7.04
CA ASP A 41 14.08 2.55 6.82
C ASP A 41 13.62 1.96 5.47
N PRO A 42 14.43 2.12 4.41
CA PRO A 42 14.12 1.55 3.11
C PRO A 42 14.20 0.02 3.10
N LYS A 43 14.82 -0.58 4.12
CA LYS A 43 14.91 -2.04 4.31
C LYS A 43 13.76 -2.60 5.17
N TYR A 44 12.73 -1.81 5.47
CA TYR A 44 11.59 -2.30 6.23
C TYR A 44 10.44 -2.79 5.33
N PRO A 45 10.22 -4.11 5.19
CA PRO A 45 9.20 -4.64 4.28
C PRO A 45 7.76 -4.20 4.63
N LYS A 46 7.46 -3.98 5.91
CA LYS A 46 6.12 -3.55 6.33
C LYS A 46 5.83 -2.09 5.95
N ALA A 47 6.84 -1.23 5.78
CA ALA A 47 6.62 0.13 5.26
C ALA A 47 6.15 0.09 3.81
N TRP A 48 6.83 -0.68 2.96
CA TRP A 48 6.43 -0.91 1.56
C TRP A 48 5.02 -1.48 1.45
N TYR A 49 4.67 -2.44 2.31
CA TYR A 49 3.32 -2.99 2.35
C TYR A 49 2.26 -1.92 2.71
N ARG A 50 2.55 -1.08 3.69
CA ARG A 50 1.64 0.00 4.12
C ARG A 50 1.49 1.10 3.07
N GLU A 51 2.56 1.42 2.34
CA GLU A 51 2.52 2.39 1.23
C GLU A 51 1.64 1.88 0.08
N GLY A 52 1.82 0.61 -0.32
CA GLY A 52 0.96 -0.02 -1.32
C GLY A 52 -0.51 -0.09 -0.88
N ALA A 53 -0.78 -0.45 0.38
CA ALA A 53 -2.15 -0.46 0.93
C ALA A 53 -2.78 0.95 0.99
N ALA A 54 -1.98 1.99 1.26
CA ALA A 54 -2.47 3.37 1.21
C ALA A 54 -2.84 3.80 -0.21
N HIS A 55 -2.06 3.40 -1.22
CA HIS A 55 -2.41 3.62 -2.63
C HIS A 55 -3.68 2.87 -3.04
N GLN A 56 -3.88 1.63 -2.56
CA GLN A 56 -5.15 0.91 -2.78
C GLN A 56 -6.36 1.67 -2.22
N LEU A 57 -6.23 2.27 -1.03
CA LEU A 57 -7.30 3.09 -0.43
C LEU A 57 -7.57 4.37 -1.22
N LEU A 58 -6.55 4.93 -1.89
CA LEU A 58 -6.68 6.07 -2.78
C LEU A 58 -7.18 5.69 -4.18
N GLN A 59 -7.40 4.39 -4.44
CA GLN A 59 -7.72 3.82 -5.75
C GLN A 59 -6.61 4.03 -6.81
N ASP A 60 -5.39 4.32 -6.35
CA ASP A 60 -4.19 4.46 -7.18
C ASP A 60 -3.54 3.07 -7.38
N TRP A 61 -4.23 2.21 -8.12
CA TRP A 61 -3.83 0.81 -8.29
C TRP A 61 -2.47 0.63 -8.99
N GLU A 62 -2.12 1.56 -9.87
CA GLU A 62 -0.87 1.54 -10.64
C GLU A 62 0.35 1.78 -9.72
N GLU A 63 0.28 2.81 -8.88
CA GLU A 63 1.31 3.13 -7.89
C GLU A 63 1.39 2.05 -6.79
N ALA A 64 0.23 1.49 -6.38
CA ALA A 64 0.22 0.36 -5.45
C ALA A 64 1.00 -0.84 -6.01
N ALA A 65 0.73 -1.20 -7.27
CA ALA A 65 1.40 -2.32 -7.94
C ALA A 65 2.91 -2.08 -8.08
N ALA A 66 3.33 -0.86 -8.46
CA ALA A 66 4.74 -0.49 -8.53
C ALA A 66 5.44 -0.61 -7.16
N THR A 67 4.81 -0.08 -6.10
CA THR A 67 5.34 -0.13 -4.73
C THR A 67 5.50 -1.57 -4.24
N PHE A 68 4.52 -2.44 -4.49
CA PHE A 68 4.63 -3.86 -4.12
C PHE A 68 5.69 -4.60 -4.95
N TYR A 69 5.89 -4.24 -6.22
CA TYR A 69 6.91 -4.83 -7.07
C TYR A 69 8.34 -4.46 -6.64
N GLU A 70 8.55 -3.20 -6.27
CA GLU A 70 9.82 -2.74 -5.67
C GLU A 70 10.07 -3.46 -4.33
N GLY A 71 9.05 -3.54 -3.48
CA GLY A 71 9.11 -4.29 -2.23
C GLY A 71 9.45 -5.78 -2.45
N PHE A 72 8.83 -6.42 -3.44
CA PHE A 72 9.12 -7.80 -3.80
C PHE A 72 10.57 -7.99 -4.29
N SER A 73 11.07 -7.05 -5.10
CA SER A 73 12.45 -7.08 -5.62
C SER A 73 13.50 -6.94 -4.50
N LEU A 74 13.19 -6.15 -3.46
CA LEU A 74 14.03 -6.01 -2.27
C LEU A 74 13.90 -7.19 -1.30
N PHE A 75 12.72 -7.79 -1.20
CA PHE A 75 12.41 -8.90 -0.28
C PHE A 75 11.81 -10.10 -1.02
N PRO A 76 12.61 -10.79 -1.86
CA PRO A 76 12.12 -11.93 -2.64
C PRO A 76 11.67 -13.12 -1.77
N ALA A 77 12.05 -13.13 -0.49
CA ALA A 77 11.62 -14.15 0.48
C ALA A 77 10.19 -13.92 1.02
N ASN A 78 9.62 -12.72 0.88
CA ASN A 78 8.32 -12.38 1.44
C ASN A 78 7.22 -12.53 0.40
N LYS A 79 6.50 -13.66 0.47
CA LYS A 79 5.33 -13.95 -0.37
C LYS A 79 4.16 -13.00 -0.16
N GLU A 80 4.14 -12.26 0.96
CA GLU A 80 3.11 -11.25 1.22
C GLU A 80 3.08 -10.16 0.15
N PHE A 81 4.22 -9.78 -0.41
CA PHE A 81 4.28 -8.80 -1.51
C PHE A 81 3.68 -9.34 -2.81
N GLU A 82 3.91 -10.61 -3.11
CA GLU A 82 3.32 -11.26 -4.29
C GLU A 82 1.80 -11.33 -4.19
N VAL A 83 1.27 -11.68 -3.01
CA VAL A 83 -0.17 -11.72 -2.75
C VAL A 83 -0.76 -10.31 -2.86
N ALA A 84 -0.13 -9.32 -2.23
CA ALA A 84 -0.59 -7.94 -2.25
C ALA A 84 -0.58 -7.33 -3.67
N PHE A 85 0.47 -7.59 -4.45
CA PHE A 85 0.57 -7.18 -5.85
C PHE A 85 -0.57 -7.78 -6.71
N LYS A 86 -0.81 -9.10 -6.59
CA LYS A 86 -1.90 -9.77 -7.32
C LYS A 86 -3.25 -9.17 -6.95
N GLN A 87 -3.45 -8.90 -5.67
CA GLN A 87 -4.70 -8.34 -5.17
C GLN A 87 -4.92 -6.90 -5.67
N ALA A 88 -3.90 -6.04 -5.62
CA ALA A 88 -3.97 -4.67 -6.15
C ALA A 88 -4.31 -4.66 -7.65
N MET A 89 -3.71 -5.56 -8.44
CA MET A 89 -4.01 -5.70 -9.87
C MET A 89 -5.42 -6.20 -10.14
N GLU A 90 -5.93 -7.12 -9.31
CA GLU A 90 -7.30 -7.62 -9.45
C GLU A 90 -8.33 -6.55 -9.09
N GLU A 91 -8.11 -5.81 -7.99
CA GLU A 91 -8.94 -4.69 -7.57
C GLU A 91 -8.95 -3.57 -8.62
N GLY A 92 -7.80 -3.22 -9.18
CA GLY A 92 -7.69 -2.25 -10.28
C GLY A 92 -8.43 -2.70 -11.54
N ARG A 93 -8.35 -3.99 -11.91
CA ARG A 93 -9.13 -4.54 -13.04
C ARG A 93 -10.63 -4.47 -12.78
N LYS A 94 -11.08 -4.83 -11.57
CA LYS A 94 -12.49 -4.75 -11.19
C LYS A 94 -12.99 -3.31 -11.21
N ALA A 95 -12.21 -2.36 -10.68
CA ALA A 95 -12.54 -0.93 -10.71
C ALA A 95 -12.67 -0.40 -12.15
N HIS A 96 -11.74 -0.76 -13.04
CA HIS A 96 -11.80 -0.37 -14.45
C HIS A 96 -13.01 -0.98 -15.19
N GLN A 97 -13.31 -2.27 -14.94
CA GLN A 97 -14.48 -2.93 -15.50
C GLN A 97 -15.79 -2.32 -15.00
N ALA A 98 -15.88 -2.00 -13.70
CA ALA A 98 -17.04 -1.34 -13.12
C ALA A 98 -17.26 0.06 -13.71
N ALA A 99 -16.18 0.84 -13.90
CA ALA A 99 -16.25 2.15 -14.55
C ALA A 99 -16.73 2.03 -16.01
N LYS A 100 -16.21 1.06 -16.76
CA LYS A 100 -16.65 0.80 -18.14
C LYS A 100 -18.11 0.35 -18.22
N ALA A 101 -18.55 -0.51 -17.32
CA ALA A 101 -19.94 -0.95 -17.24
C ALA A 101 -20.89 0.20 -16.90
N ALA A 102 -20.52 1.06 -15.93
CA ALA A 102 -21.28 2.25 -15.58
C ALA A 102 -21.41 3.24 -16.75
N ALA A 103 -20.32 3.46 -17.49
CA ALA A 103 -20.34 4.31 -18.69
C ALA A 103 -21.25 3.74 -19.79
N ALA A 104 -21.25 2.42 -20.00
CA ALA A 104 -22.14 1.77 -20.96
C ALA A 104 -23.63 1.88 -20.57
N THR A 105 -23.96 1.78 -19.28
CA THR A 105 -25.35 1.95 -18.80
C THR A 105 -25.83 3.40 -18.92
N ALA A 106 -24.95 4.38 -18.76
CA ALA A 106 -25.31 5.80 -18.94
C ALA A 106 -25.59 6.15 -20.41
N ALA A 107 -24.86 5.53 -21.35
CA ALA A 107 -25.06 5.76 -22.79
C ALA A 107 -26.33 5.06 -23.35
N GLY A 108 -26.91 4.10 -22.63
CA GLY A 108 -28.07 3.33 -23.08
C GLY A 108 -29.43 3.89 -22.67
N ASN A 109 -29.48 4.95 -21.86
CA ASN A 109 -30.72 5.47 -21.26
C ASN A 109 -31.22 6.79 -21.90
N ASP A 110 -30.73 7.11 -23.10
CA ASP A 110 -31.01 8.35 -23.85
C ASP A 110 -31.90 8.07 -25.09
N SER A 111 -32.82 7.09 -25.00
CA SER A 111 -33.75 6.70 -26.07
C SER A 111 -35.16 6.45 -25.55
#